data_AF-S4RYA5-F1
#
_entry.id   AF-S4RYA5-F1
#
_cell.length_a   1.000
_cell.length_b   1.000
_cell.length_c   1.000
_cell.angle_alpha   90.00
_cell.angle_beta   90.00
_cell.angle_gamma   90.00
#
_symmetry.space_group_name_H-M   'P 1'
#
loop_
_entity.id
_entity.type
_entity.pdbx_description
1 polymer ?
#
loop_
_entity_poly.entity_id
_entity_poly.type
_entity_poly.pdbx_seq_one_letter_code
_entity_poly.pdbx_strand_id
1 'polypeptide(L)'
;WGPWSAWSPCSLSCGGGVTLRSRRCASRNMLLNSPCGGPDNLPRKYNATKTKECPQGSVDFREMQCTLYNDRPIRGHGGIFQWTPFHGAINQCELNCLATGQNFYYNFGRVLDGTRCGMDLGQLCVNGQCLTAGCDLILGSGAKEDACRVCGGHNETCQHFRSIFMSSHPSTGHFGYSEVATIPAGATHIRVSDNSRNYLALMNGHRRYVINGNWVIDWPGEYVVTGTKVLYKRSADKQETMEAAGPTGEDLHV
;
A
#
# COMPACT_ATOMS: atom_id res chain seq x y z
N TRP A 1 -19.99 15.21 20.92
CA TRP A 1 -20.08 15.30 19.45
C TRP A 1 -21.48 14.89 19.00
N GLY A 2 -22.05 15.53 17.97
CA GLY A 2 -23.26 15.04 17.29
C GLY A 2 -22.98 13.81 16.41
N PRO A 3 -24.03 13.22 15.79
CA PRO A 3 -23.86 12.09 14.88
C PRO A 3 -23.07 12.49 13.63
N TRP A 4 -22.42 11.51 13.01
CA TRP A 4 -21.79 11.68 11.70
C TRP A 4 -22.84 11.84 10.61
N SER A 5 -22.56 12.72 9.64
CA SER A 5 -23.30 12.76 8.38
C SER A 5 -23.09 11.47 7.58
N ALA A 6 -23.92 11.25 6.57
CA ALA A 6 -23.60 10.33 5.50
C ALA A 6 -22.26 10.73 4.84
N TRP A 7 -21.60 9.75 4.24
CA TRP A 7 -20.44 9.99 3.38
C TRP A 7 -20.86 10.75 2.13
N SER A 8 -20.05 11.72 1.71
CA SER A 8 -20.21 12.42 0.44
C SER A 8 -20.03 11.46 -0.74
N PRO A 9 -20.45 11.86 -1.96
CA PRO A 9 -19.94 11.25 -3.18
C PRO A 9 -18.41 11.26 -3.22
N CYS A 10 -17.84 10.32 -3.96
CA CYS A 10 -16.40 10.25 -4.17
C CYS A 10 -15.90 11.46 -4.97
N SER A 11 -14.72 11.98 -4.62
CA SER A 11 -14.07 13.06 -5.38
C SER A 11 -13.67 12.66 -6.80
N LEU A 12 -13.52 11.36 -7.07
CA LEU A 12 -13.10 10.81 -8.36
C LEU A 12 -14.04 9.68 -8.82
N SER A 13 -14.29 9.59 -10.12
CA SER A 13 -15.15 8.54 -10.70
C SER A 13 -14.41 7.23 -10.98
N CYS A 14 -13.08 7.28 -11.11
CA CYS A 14 -12.20 6.14 -11.35
C CYS A 14 -10.84 6.35 -10.67
N GLY A 15 -10.02 5.31 -10.60
CA GLY A 15 -8.63 5.41 -10.14
C GLY A 15 -8.44 5.61 -8.63
N GLY A 16 -9.49 5.56 -7.83
CA GLY A 16 -9.50 5.80 -6.40
C GLY A 16 -9.72 7.28 -6.08
N GLY A 17 -10.31 7.59 -4.92
CA GLY A 17 -10.63 8.96 -4.54
C GLY A 17 -10.96 9.08 -3.05
N VAL A 18 -11.55 10.20 -2.65
CA VAL A 18 -11.86 10.48 -1.25
C VAL A 18 -13.33 10.78 -1.08
N THR A 19 -13.91 10.24 0.00
CA THR A 19 -15.22 10.64 0.51
C THR A 19 -15.06 11.32 1.86
N LEU A 20 -15.94 12.27 2.15
CA LEU A 20 -15.94 13.07 3.36
C LEU A 20 -17.23 12.83 4.14
N ARG A 21 -17.11 12.69 5.47
CA ARG A 21 -18.24 12.89 6.38
C ARG A 21 -17.86 13.87 7.47
N SER A 22 -18.85 14.53 8.03
CA SER A 22 -18.65 15.56 9.05
C SER A 22 -19.60 15.39 10.23
N ARG A 23 -19.21 15.93 11.39
CA ARG A 23 -20.05 16.03 12.58
C ARG A 23 -19.78 17.33 13.31
N ARG A 24 -20.75 17.82 14.06
CA ARG A 24 -20.63 19.09 14.80
C ARG A 24 -20.43 18.83 16.30
N CYS A 25 -19.61 19.66 16.93
CA CYS A 25 -19.51 19.71 18.38
C CYS A 25 -20.65 20.61 18.90
N ALA A 26 -21.55 20.04 19.71
CA ALA A 26 -22.68 20.77 20.31
C ALA A 26 -22.43 21.10 21.79
N SER A 27 -21.19 21.39 22.18
CA SER A 27 -20.92 21.79 23.57
C SER A 27 -21.51 23.17 23.83
N ARG A 28 -22.33 23.28 24.87
CA ARG A 28 -22.88 24.56 25.36
C ARG A 28 -21.93 25.29 26.31
N ASN A 29 -20.86 24.63 26.74
CA ASN A 29 -19.98 25.14 27.78
C ASN A 29 -18.68 25.68 27.17
N MET A 30 -18.63 27.00 26.93
CA MET A 30 -17.48 27.69 26.33
C MET A 30 -16.28 27.85 27.27
N LEU A 31 -16.43 27.48 28.55
CA LEU A 31 -15.37 27.57 29.58
C LEU A 31 -14.35 26.42 29.52
N LEU A 32 -14.57 25.40 28.69
CA LEU A 32 -13.63 24.31 28.47
C LEU A 32 -12.73 24.64 27.27
N ASN A 33 -11.41 24.62 27.46
CA ASN A 33 -10.44 24.85 26.36
C ASN A 33 -10.56 23.81 25.21
N SER A 34 -11.13 22.63 25.47
CA SER A 34 -11.42 21.62 24.44
C SER A 34 -12.71 20.87 24.77
N PRO A 35 -13.89 21.44 24.48
CA PRO A 35 -15.18 20.89 24.92
C PRO A 35 -15.56 19.55 24.26
N CYS A 36 -14.79 19.16 23.25
CA CYS A 36 -14.99 17.96 22.44
C CYS A 36 -13.69 17.14 22.28
N GLY A 37 -12.77 17.29 23.23
CA GLY A 37 -11.52 16.53 23.30
C GLY A 37 -11.73 15.03 23.63
N GLY A 38 -10.80 14.19 23.17
CA GLY A 38 -10.86 12.72 23.11
C GLY A 38 -9.88 12.15 22.05
N PRO A 39 -9.91 10.85 21.72
CA PRO A 39 -9.05 10.30 20.66
C PRO A 39 -9.56 10.60 19.24
N ASP A 40 -10.86 10.89 19.11
CA ASP A 40 -11.57 10.84 17.85
C ASP A 40 -12.14 12.23 17.44
N ASN A 41 -11.48 13.31 17.84
CA ASN A 41 -12.04 14.68 17.94
C ASN A 41 -12.17 15.42 16.62
N LEU A 42 -12.04 14.71 15.51
CA LEU A 42 -12.04 15.36 14.22
C LEU A 42 -13.48 15.72 13.85
N PRO A 43 -13.75 16.98 13.44
CA PRO A 43 -15.06 17.37 12.91
C PRO A 43 -15.32 16.76 11.53
N ARG A 44 -14.29 16.20 10.90
CA ARG A 44 -14.31 15.60 9.57
C ARG A 44 -13.52 14.29 9.57
N LYS A 45 -14.02 13.29 8.87
CA LYS A 45 -13.27 12.07 8.53
C LYS A 45 -13.26 11.92 7.02
N TYR A 46 -12.16 11.42 6.51
CA TYR A 46 -11.95 11.18 5.09
C TYR A 46 -11.71 9.69 4.89
N ASN A 47 -12.30 9.11 3.86
CA ASN A 47 -12.20 7.69 3.55
C ASN A 47 -11.75 7.52 2.10
N ALA A 48 -10.72 6.68 1.92
CA ALA A 48 -10.21 6.31 0.62
C ALA A 48 -11.17 5.32 -0.05
N THR A 49 -11.68 5.68 -1.21
CA THR A 49 -12.61 4.82 -1.95
C THR A 49 -11.90 4.05 -3.05
N LYS A 50 -12.24 2.76 -3.15
CA LYS A 50 -11.86 1.92 -4.29
C LYS A 50 -12.89 2.06 -5.39
N THR A 51 -12.65 2.97 -6.33
CA THR A 51 -13.43 3.05 -7.56
C THR A 51 -12.88 2.07 -8.60
N LYS A 52 -13.58 1.91 -9.72
CA LYS A 52 -13.05 1.16 -10.87
C LYS A 52 -11.74 1.80 -11.36
N GLU A 53 -10.87 0.99 -11.94
CA GLU A 53 -9.69 1.51 -12.63
C GLU A 53 -10.11 2.48 -13.73
N CYS A 54 -9.27 3.49 -13.97
CA CYS A 54 -9.53 4.42 -15.05
C CYS A 54 -9.30 3.73 -16.41
N PRO A 55 -10.07 4.10 -17.45
CA PRO A 55 -9.84 3.60 -18.80
C PRO A 55 -8.39 3.81 -19.25
N GLN A 56 -7.87 2.92 -20.07
CA GLN A 56 -6.52 3.05 -20.61
C GLN A 56 -6.36 4.38 -21.36
N GLY A 57 -5.26 5.08 -21.11
CA GLY A 57 -5.01 6.42 -21.65
C GLY A 57 -5.69 7.56 -20.89
N SER A 58 -6.33 7.28 -19.75
CA SER A 58 -6.78 8.34 -18.84
C SER A 58 -5.60 9.19 -18.37
N VAL A 59 -5.78 10.51 -18.40
CA VAL A 59 -4.81 11.47 -17.83
C VAL A 59 -4.76 11.31 -16.31
N ASP A 60 -3.56 11.35 -15.74
CA ASP A 60 -3.41 11.31 -14.28
C ASP A 60 -4.08 12.53 -13.63
N PHE A 61 -4.65 12.35 -12.43
CA PHE A 61 -5.41 13.42 -11.78
C PHE A 61 -4.54 14.63 -11.40
N ARG A 62 -3.25 14.44 -11.08
CA ARG A 62 -2.30 15.53 -10.86
C ARG A 62 -1.87 16.17 -12.17
N GLU A 63 -1.68 15.38 -13.22
CA GLU A 63 -1.39 15.89 -14.56
C GLU A 63 -2.51 16.81 -15.05
N MET A 64 -3.76 16.37 -14.94
CA MET A 64 -4.92 17.19 -15.27
C MET A 64 -4.89 18.53 -14.54
N GLN A 65 -4.60 18.54 -13.24
CA GLN A 65 -4.48 19.78 -12.45
C GLN A 65 -3.39 20.74 -12.97
N CYS A 66 -2.22 20.23 -13.39
CA CYS A 66 -1.19 21.07 -14.00
C CYS A 66 -1.66 21.64 -15.35
N THR A 67 -2.27 20.82 -16.19
CA THR A 67 -2.73 21.23 -17.53
C THR A 67 -3.82 22.30 -17.51
N LEU A 68 -4.55 22.46 -16.39
CA LEU A 68 -5.51 23.57 -16.22
C LEU A 68 -4.85 24.96 -16.29
N TYR A 69 -3.53 25.02 -16.09
CA TYR A 69 -2.74 26.26 -16.18
C TYR A 69 -1.98 26.40 -17.51
N ASN A 70 -2.14 25.45 -18.44
CA ASN A 70 -1.66 25.62 -19.80
C ASN A 70 -2.28 26.87 -20.42
N ASP A 71 -1.50 27.56 -21.24
CA ASP A 71 -1.96 28.74 -21.97
C ASP A 71 -2.34 29.95 -21.10
N ARG A 72 -1.96 29.92 -19.81
CA ARG A 72 -2.15 31.03 -18.87
C ARG A 72 -0.84 31.75 -18.57
N PRO A 73 -0.83 33.09 -18.55
CA PRO A 73 0.37 33.86 -18.20
C PRO A 73 0.70 33.71 -16.71
N ILE A 74 1.98 33.46 -16.40
CA ILE A 74 2.47 33.40 -15.03
C ILE A 74 3.08 34.72 -14.61
N ARG A 75 2.63 35.25 -13.47
CA ARG A 75 3.18 36.48 -12.89
C ARG A 75 4.67 36.30 -12.62
N GLY A 76 5.49 37.20 -13.14
CA GLY A 76 6.94 37.20 -12.96
C GLY A 76 7.74 36.35 -13.96
N HIS A 77 7.09 35.57 -14.83
CA HIS A 77 7.77 34.67 -15.77
C HIS A 77 7.49 34.93 -17.26
N GLY A 78 6.95 36.11 -17.60
CA GLY A 78 6.95 36.68 -18.95
C GLY A 78 6.71 35.67 -20.08
N GLY A 79 5.63 34.90 -20.01
CA GLY A 79 5.42 33.81 -20.97
C GLY A 79 4.21 32.95 -20.65
N ILE A 80 3.91 32.11 -21.62
CA ILE A 80 2.90 31.06 -21.59
C ILE A 80 3.64 29.74 -21.72
N PHE A 81 3.27 28.76 -20.91
CA PHE A 81 3.95 27.47 -20.84
C PHE A 81 2.95 26.33 -20.84
N GLN A 82 3.45 25.16 -21.21
CA GLN A 82 2.79 23.88 -21.00
C GLN A 82 3.38 23.25 -19.74
N TRP A 83 2.53 22.59 -18.95
CA TRP A 83 2.86 22.17 -17.59
C TRP A 83 2.69 20.67 -17.41
N THR A 84 3.68 20.03 -16.81
CA THR A 84 3.62 18.62 -16.39
C THR A 84 3.90 18.50 -14.89
N PRO A 85 3.41 17.47 -14.18
CA PRO A 85 3.70 17.29 -12.76
C PRO A 85 5.19 17.24 -12.43
N PHE A 86 5.59 17.94 -11.37
CA PHE A 86 6.93 17.81 -10.80
C PHE A 86 6.86 17.00 -9.50
N HIS A 87 7.43 15.79 -9.52
CA HIS A 87 7.42 14.87 -8.38
C HIS A 87 8.61 15.01 -7.43
N GLY A 88 9.56 15.91 -7.70
CA GLY A 88 10.74 16.10 -6.85
C GLY A 88 10.52 16.98 -5.61
N ALA A 89 9.31 17.51 -5.40
CA ALA A 89 9.01 18.37 -4.26
C ALA A 89 8.92 17.59 -2.94
N ILE A 90 9.32 18.22 -1.82
CA ILE A 90 9.20 17.62 -0.48
C ILE A 90 7.73 17.38 -0.13
N ASN A 91 6.87 18.40 -0.35
CA ASN A 91 5.44 18.28 -0.12
C ASN A 91 4.72 17.89 -1.41
N GLN A 92 4.42 16.60 -1.54
CA GLN A 92 3.66 16.08 -2.68
C GLN A 92 2.22 16.61 -2.75
N CYS A 93 1.67 17.20 -1.68
CA CYS A 93 0.32 17.78 -1.72
C CYS A 93 0.27 19.25 -2.14
N GLU A 94 1.41 19.77 -2.62
CA GLU A 94 1.47 21.00 -3.39
C GLU A 94 1.48 20.69 -4.89
N LEU A 95 0.80 21.54 -5.66
CA LEU A 95 0.73 21.44 -7.10
C LEU A 95 1.95 22.12 -7.72
N ASN A 96 3.08 21.42 -7.66
CA ASN A 96 4.30 21.81 -8.34
C ASN A 96 4.28 21.27 -9.78
N CYS A 97 4.35 22.17 -10.75
CA CYS A 97 4.32 21.81 -12.17
C CYS A 97 5.57 22.32 -12.89
N LEU A 98 6.26 21.43 -13.60
CA LEU A 98 7.42 21.73 -14.42
C LEU A 98 6.97 22.34 -15.75
N ALA A 99 7.59 23.45 -16.15
CA ALA A 99 7.36 24.03 -17.47
C ALA A 99 8.08 23.17 -18.53
N THR A 100 7.32 22.62 -19.48
CA THR A 100 7.86 21.71 -20.50
C THR A 100 8.95 22.40 -21.33
N GLY A 101 10.11 21.76 -21.44
CA GLY A 101 11.27 22.30 -22.16
C GLY A 101 12.01 23.42 -21.41
N GLN A 102 11.66 23.69 -20.15
CA GLN A 102 12.31 24.68 -19.30
C GLN A 102 12.88 24.03 -18.03
N ASN A 103 13.82 24.71 -17.38
CA ASN A 103 14.48 24.21 -16.16
C ASN A 103 13.89 24.80 -14.87
N PHE A 104 12.60 25.12 -14.86
CA PHE A 104 11.93 25.63 -13.67
C PHE A 104 10.54 25.02 -13.51
N TYR A 105 10.11 24.90 -12.26
CA TYR A 105 8.74 24.54 -11.89
C TYR A 105 8.07 25.71 -11.18
N TYR A 106 6.75 25.74 -11.21
CA TYR A 106 5.94 26.75 -10.52
C TYR A 106 4.95 26.05 -9.57
N ASN A 107 4.70 26.68 -8.42
CA ASN A 107 3.78 26.17 -7.41
C ASN A 107 2.42 26.87 -7.55
N PHE A 108 1.40 26.10 -7.91
CA PHE A 108 0.02 26.58 -8.11
C PHE A 108 -0.86 26.45 -6.86
N GLY A 109 -0.27 26.18 -5.70
CA GLY A 109 -0.94 26.00 -4.43
C GLY A 109 -1.09 24.53 -4.06
N ARG A 110 -2.25 24.14 -3.54
CA ARG A 110 -2.52 22.77 -3.09
C ARG A 110 -3.17 21.96 -4.19
N VAL A 111 -2.83 20.68 -4.26
CA VAL A 111 -3.58 19.73 -5.08
C VAL A 111 -4.99 19.52 -4.51
N LEU A 112 -5.90 19.07 -5.36
CA LEU A 112 -7.25 18.70 -4.97
C LEU A 112 -7.26 17.45 -4.08
N ASP A 113 -8.21 17.40 -3.15
CA ASP A 113 -8.37 16.26 -2.23
C ASP A 113 -8.63 14.95 -3.00
N GLY A 114 -7.87 13.92 -2.66
CA GLY A 114 -7.86 12.63 -3.37
C GLY A 114 -6.78 12.52 -4.46
N THR A 115 -5.95 13.53 -4.66
CA THR A 115 -4.74 13.39 -5.47
C THR A 115 -3.75 12.46 -4.78
N ARG A 116 -3.18 11.50 -5.51
CA ARG A 116 -2.17 10.58 -4.99
C ARG A 116 -0.89 11.32 -4.61
N CYS A 117 -0.30 10.96 -3.47
CA CYS A 117 0.93 11.57 -2.96
C CYS A 117 2.06 10.59 -2.65
N GLY A 118 1.83 9.30 -2.78
CA GLY A 118 2.88 8.29 -2.64
C GLY A 118 2.68 7.12 -3.59
N MET A 119 3.59 6.15 -3.51
CA MET A 119 3.58 4.99 -4.40
C MET A 119 2.46 4.00 -4.06
N ASP A 120 2.03 3.98 -2.80
CA ASP A 120 0.97 3.08 -2.35
C ASP A 120 -0.41 3.60 -2.75
N LEU A 121 -1.29 2.67 -3.14
CA LEU A 121 -2.62 3.04 -3.64
C LEU A 121 -3.48 3.79 -2.61
N GLY A 122 -3.15 3.70 -1.32
CA GLY A 122 -3.86 4.32 -0.20
C GLY A 122 -3.30 5.66 0.29
N GLN A 123 -2.29 6.25 -0.37
CA GLN A 123 -1.70 7.53 0.02
C GLN A 123 -2.29 8.70 -0.77
N LEU A 124 -3.12 9.51 -0.12
CA LEU A 124 -3.92 10.55 -0.75
C LEU A 124 -3.75 11.91 -0.05
N CYS A 125 -3.75 12.97 -0.83
CA CYS A 125 -3.76 14.34 -0.34
C CYS A 125 -5.13 14.72 0.19
N VAL A 126 -5.16 15.28 1.39
CA VAL A 126 -6.34 15.91 1.98
C VAL A 126 -5.90 17.18 2.69
N ASN A 127 -6.53 18.31 2.34
CA ASN A 127 -6.23 19.63 2.92
C ASN A 127 -4.72 20.00 2.88
N GLY A 128 -4.03 19.58 1.82
CA GLY A 128 -2.58 19.83 1.64
C GLY A 128 -1.65 18.91 2.45
N GLN A 129 -2.17 17.85 3.08
CA GLN A 129 -1.38 16.85 3.79
C GLN A 129 -1.51 15.48 3.12
N CYS A 130 -0.41 14.74 3.01
CA CYS A 130 -0.43 13.37 2.51
C CYS A 130 -0.81 12.42 3.64
N LEU A 131 -1.97 11.78 3.51
CA LEU A 131 -2.49 10.84 4.50
C LEU A 131 -2.51 9.42 3.92
N THR A 132 -2.17 8.45 4.76
CA THR A 132 -2.24 7.02 4.42
C THR A 132 -3.55 6.43 4.93
N ALA A 133 -4.25 5.69 4.08
CA ALA A 133 -5.43 4.93 4.46
C ALA A 133 -5.05 3.77 5.39
N GLY A 134 -5.75 3.63 6.51
CA GLY A 134 -5.69 2.41 7.30
C GLY A 134 -6.37 1.24 6.60
N CYS A 135 -6.32 0.05 7.21
CA CYS A 135 -7.06 -1.12 6.73
C CYS A 135 -8.59 -0.91 6.73
N ASP A 136 -9.08 0.04 7.50
CA ASP A 136 -10.48 0.48 7.59
C ASP A 136 -10.84 1.51 6.49
N LEU A 137 -9.88 1.78 5.60
CA LEU A 137 -9.90 2.77 4.52
C LEU A 137 -9.98 4.23 4.99
N ILE A 138 -10.00 4.50 6.30
CA ILE A 138 -10.02 5.86 6.83
C ILE A 138 -8.62 6.46 6.73
N LEU A 139 -8.52 7.62 6.10
CA LEU A 139 -7.26 8.35 5.92
C LEU A 139 -6.77 8.87 7.28
N GLY A 140 -5.55 8.49 7.65
CA GLY A 140 -4.92 8.90 8.91
C GLY A 140 -5.46 8.16 10.14
N SER A 141 -6.22 7.07 10.00
CA SER A 141 -6.68 6.26 11.14
C SER A 141 -5.55 5.52 11.85
N GLY A 142 -4.47 5.20 11.12
CA GLY A 142 -3.40 4.35 11.62
C GLY A 142 -3.82 2.90 11.85
N ALA A 143 -5.04 2.51 11.47
CA ALA A 143 -5.54 1.15 11.60
C ALA A 143 -4.74 0.19 10.74
N LYS A 144 -4.31 -0.92 11.33
CA LYS A 144 -3.56 -1.99 10.68
C LYS A 144 -4.30 -3.31 10.81
N GLU A 145 -4.10 -4.17 9.83
CA GLU A 145 -4.50 -5.57 9.96
C GLU A 145 -3.64 -6.25 11.02
N ASP A 146 -4.25 -7.18 11.73
CA ASP A 146 -3.55 -8.13 12.58
C ASP A 146 -2.95 -9.28 11.74
N ALA A 147 -2.25 -10.23 12.37
CA ALA A 147 -1.65 -11.37 11.68
C ALA A 147 -2.71 -12.28 11.01
N CYS A 148 -3.97 -12.20 11.45
CA CYS A 148 -5.12 -12.91 10.91
C CYS A 148 -5.82 -12.13 9.78
N ARG A 149 -5.24 -11.02 9.31
CA ARG A 149 -5.81 -10.12 8.29
C ARG A 149 -7.12 -9.45 8.72
N VAL A 150 -7.38 -9.33 10.02
CA VAL A 150 -8.54 -8.59 10.54
C VAL A 150 -8.11 -7.17 10.85
N CYS A 151 -8.79 -6.19 10.25
CA CYS A 151 -8.51 -4.79 10.47
C CYS A 151 -8.81 -4.38 11.92
N GLY A 152 -7.81 -3.86 12.63
CA GLY A 152 -7.93 -3.55 14.06
C GLY A 152 -8.10 -4.78 14.96
N GLY A 153 -7.79 -5.97 14.44
CA GLY A 153 -7.91 -7.23 15.17
C GLY A 153 -6.84 -7.42 16.24
N HIS A 154 -6.99 -8.51 17.00
CA HIS A 154 -6.16 -8.84 18.16
C HIS A 154 -5.44 -10.19 18.03
N ASN A 155 -5.33 -10.73 16.81
CA ASN A 155 -4.69 -12.01 16.49
C ASN A 155 -5.42 -13.26 17.00
N GLU A 156 -6.73 -13.18 17.25
CA GLU A 156 -7.52 -14.24 17.89
C GLU A 156 -8.39 -15.05 16.91
N THR A 157 -8.57 -14.56 15.68
CA THR A 157 -9.46 -15.18 14.68
C THR A 157 -8.78 -16.23 13.80
N CYS A 158 -7.50 -16.50 14.05
CA CYS A 158 -6.71 -17.49 13.33
C CYS A 158 -5.76 -18.23 14.29
N GLN A 159 -5.27 -19.39 13.86
CA GLN A 159 -4.28 -20.16 14.60
C GLN A 159 -2.87 -19.77 14.15
N HIS A 160 -1.97 -19.61 15.11
CA HIS A 160 -0.58 -19.26 14.85
C HIS A 160 0.27 -20.53 14.78
N PHE A 161 1.03 -20.66 13.69
CA PHE A 161 1.90 -21.81 13.47
C PHE A 161 3.36 -21.37 13.34
N ARG A 162 4.24 -22.10 14.05
CA ARG A 162 5.69 -21.94 13.94
C ARG A 162 6.35 -23.31 14.05
N SER A 163 7.18 -23.65 13.07
CA SER A 163 7.98 -24.87 13.06
C SER A 163 9.42 -24.54 12.68
N ILE A 164 10.35 -25.42 13.07
CA ILE A 164 11.76 -25.35 12.69
C ILE A 164 12.14 -26.75 12.22
N PHE A 165 12.69 -26.83 11.01
CA PHE A 165 13.23 -28.07 10.48
C PHE A 165 14.75 -28.09 10.68
N MET A 166 15.27 -29.16 11.28
CA MET A 166 16.70 -29.42 11.44
C MET A 166 16.98 -30.88 11.07
N SER A 167 17.89 -31.12 10.14
CA SER A 167 18.37 -32.47 9.81
C SER A 167 19.85 -32.61 10.16
N SER A 168 20.20 -33.68 10.88
CA SER A 168 21.55 -33.91 11.42
C SER A 168 22.47 -34.74 10.51
N HIS A 169 21.94 -35.36 9.44
CA HIS A 169 22.71 -36.19 8.52
C HIS A 169 22.21 -36.02 7.08
N PRO A 170 23.10 -36.12 6.06
CA PRO A 170 22.62 -36.28 4.70
C PRO A 170 21.93 -37.63 4.65
N SER A 171 20.61 -37.63 4.39
CA SER A 171 19.91 -38.86 4.04
C SER A 171 20.68 -39.49 2.89
N THR A 172 21.35 -40.60 3.20
CA THR A 172 22.07 -41.43 2.26
C THR A 172 21.19 -41.68 1.04
N GLY A 173 21.54 -41.02 -0.07
CA GLY A 173 21.04 -41.38 -1.41
C GLY A 173 19.94 -40.54 -2.06
N HIS A 174 19.47 -39.42 -1.50
CA HIS A 174 18.60 -38.50 -2.25
C HIS A 174 19.28 -37.13 -2.43
N PHE A 175 19.86 -36.91 -3.61
CA PHE A 175 20.26 -35.59 -4.08
C PHE A 175 19.03 -34.89 -4.66
N GLY A 176 18.56 -33.82 -4.02
CA GLY A 176 17.42 -33.05 -4.51
C GLY A 176 16.78 -32.17 -3.42
N TYR A 177 15.65 -31.58 -3.78
CA TYR A 177 14.80 -30.87 -2.83
C TYR A 177 14.00 -31.86 -1.99
N SER A 178 13.92 -31.59 -0.69
CA SER A 178 13.10 -32.33 0.27
C SER A 178 12.02 -31.39 0.78
N GLU A 179 10.77 -31.81 0.71
CA GLU A 179 9.66 -31.05 1.32
C GLU A 179 9.80 -31.09 2.84
N VAL A 180 9.83 -29.92 3.47
CA VAL A 180 10.02 -29.73 4.92
C VAL A 180 8.80 -29.13 5.60
N ALA A 181 7.93 -28.45 4.85
CA ALA A 181 6.69 -27.88 5.37
C ALA A 181 5.63 -27.73 4.28
N THR A 182 4.37 -27.85 4.68
CA THR A 182 3.21 -27.46 3.88
C THR A 182 2.57 -26.22 4.49
N ILE A 183 2.35 -25.19 3.68
CA ILE A 183 1.66 -23.96 4.05
C ILE A 183 0.23 -24.08 3.50
N PRO A 184 -0.79 -24.22 4.36
CA PRO A 184 -2.15 -24.49 3.90
C PRO A 184 -2.76 -23.29 3.17
N ALA A 185 -3.74 -23.55 2.31
CA ALA A 185 -4.60 -22.53 1.72
C ALA A 185 -5.26 -21.67 2.82
N GLY A 186 -5.36 -20.36 2.57
CA GLY A 186 -5.87 -19.38 3.53
C GLY A 186 -4.83 -18.87 4.55
N ALA A 187 -3.60 -19.38 4.55
CA ALA A 187 -2.54 -18.93 5.45
C ALA A 187 -2.13 -17.47 5.19
N THR A 188 -1.92 -16.73 6.27
CA THR A 188 -1.57 -15.29 6.27
C THR A 188 -0.28 -15.05 7.04
N HIS A 189 0.36 -13.90 6.79
CA HIS A 189 1.58 -13.49 7.50
C HIS A 189 2.69 -14.57 7.49
N ILE A 190 2.91 -15.15 6.32
CA ILE A 190 3.84 -16.26 6.10
C ILE A 190 5.27 -15.73 6.05
N ARG A 191 6.16 -16.41 6.78
CA ARG A 191 7.61 -16.20 6.72
C ARG A 191 8.34 -17.53 6.84
N VAL A 192 9.11 -17.86 5.82
CA VAL A 192 10.04 -19.00 5.81
C VAL A 192 11.44 -18.44 5.70
N SER A 193 12.37 -18.93 6.53
CA SER A 193 13.76 -18.46 6.53
C SER A 193 14.72 -19.63 6.65
N ASP A 194 15.77 -19.62 5.84
CA ASP A 194 16.90 -20.55 5.93
C ASP A 194 18.22 -19.77 6.08
N ASN A 195 19.14 -20.34 6.87
CA ASN A 195 20.48 -19.81 7.11
C ASN A 195 21.57 -20.88 6.88
N SER A 196 21.22 -21.94 6.17
CA SER A 196 22.10 -23.07 5.93
C SER A 196 22.91 -22.86 4.62
N ARG A 197 23.47 -23.94 4.08
CA ARG A 197 24.08 -23.92 2.74
C ARG A 197 23.12 -24.41 1.64
N ASN A 198 21.88 -24.76 2.02
CA ASN A 198 20.84 -25.20 1.10
C ASN A 198 20.12 -24.00 0.49
N TYR A 199 19.22 -24.28 -0.45
CA TYR A 199 18.35 -23.29 -1.09
C TYR A 199 16.90 -23.63 -0.79
N LEU A 200 16.11 -22.63 -0.40
CA LEU A 200 14.67 -22.81 -0.27
C LEU A 200 14.06 -23.04 -1.64
N ALA A 201 13.02 -23.85 -1.74
CA ALA A 201 12.16 -23.90 -2.92
C ALA A 201 10.71 -23.73 -2.49
N LEU A 202 9.87 -23.35 -3.44
CA LEU A 202 8.43 -23.28 -3.24
C LEU A 202 7.72 -23.93 -4.41
N MET A 203 6.86 -24.89 -4.12
CA MET A 203 5.94 -25.49 -5.08
C MET A 203 4.51 -25.09 -4.78
N ASN A 204 3.71 -25.00 -5.84
CA ASN A 204 2.26 -24.85 -5.72
C ASN A 204 1.55 -26.20 -5.47
N GLY A 205 0.22 -26.17 -5.31
CA GLY A 205 -0.59 -27.36 -5.05
C GLY A 205 -0.59 -28.39 -6.18
N HIS A 206 -0.12 -28.00 -7.38
CA HIS A 206 0.09 -28.87 -8.53
C HIS A 206 1.52 -29.43 -8.62
N ARG A 207 2.33 -29.32 -7.56
CA ARG A 207 3.72 -29.83 -7.50
C ARG A 207 4.64 -29.18 -8.57
N ARG A 208 4.36 -27.93 -8.94
CA ARG A 208 5.21 -27.15 -9.85
C ARG A 208 5.99 -26.12 -9.06
N TYR A 209 7.29 -26.05 -9.31
CA TYR A 209 8.17 -25.03 -8.75
C TYR A 209 7.74 -23.63 -9.20
N VAL A 210 7.69 -22.72 -8.23
CA VAL A 210 7.42 -21.29 -8.42
C VAL A 210 8.65 -20.46 -8.09
N ILE A 211 9.32 -20.78 -6.98
CA ILE A 211 10.57 -20.13 -6.55
C ILE A 211 11.60 -21.22 -6.39
N ASN A 212 12.74 -21.06 -7.07
CA ASN A 212 13.80 -22.05 -7.21
C ASN A 212 13.26 -23.42 -7.66
N GLY A 213 14.15 -24.39 -7.84
CA GLY A 213 13.76 -25.73 -8.24
C GLY A 213 14.49 -26.21 -9.48
N ASN A 214 14.44 -27.51 -9.74
CA ASN A 214 15.13 -28.12 -10.88
C ASN A 214 16.61 -27.71 -10.99
N TRP A 215 17.29 -27.54 -9.85
CA TRP A 215 18.69 -27.10 -9.74
C TRP A 215 18.97 -25.67 -10.22
N VAL A 216 17.94 -24.85 -10.39
CA VAL A 216 18.03 -23.44 -10.75
C VAL A 216 17.68 -22.58 -9.54
N ILE A 217 18.42 -21.48 -9.38
CA ILE A 217 18.18 -20.48 -8.36
C ILE A 217 17.70 -19.21 -9.04
N ASP A 218 16.52 -18.76 -8.65
CA ASP A 218 15.89 -17.57 -9.18
C ASP A 218 16.45 -16.29 -8.56
N TRP A 219 16.17 -15.16 -9.19
CA TRP A 219 16.58 -13.85 -8.70
C TRP A 219 15.67 -13.39 -7.54
N PRO A 220 16.20 -12.63 -6.55
CA PRO A 220 15.36 -12.00 -5.53
C PRO A 220 14.27 -11.12 -6.16
N GLY A 221 13.04 -11.22 -5.69
CA GLY A 221 11.90 -10.51 -6.29
C GLY A 221 10.53 -10.98 -5.80
N GLU A 222 9.48 -10.39 -6.37
CA GLU A 222 8.09 -10.81 -6.15
C GLU A 222 7.69 -11.92 -7.13
N TYR A 223 7.17 -13.02 -6.61
CA TYR A 223 6.61 -14.15 -7.35
C TYR A 223 5.13 -14.28 -7.02
N VAL A 224 4.29 -14.60 -8.00
CA VAL A 224 2.84 -14.73 -7.80
C VAL A 224 2.44 -16.20 -7.86
N VAL A 225 1.78 -16.68 -6.80
CA VAL A 225 1.19 -18.03 -6.73
C VAL A 225 -0.29 -17.89 -6.40
N THR A 226 -1.16 -18.20 -7.37
CA THR A 226 -2.62 -18.20 -7.19
C THR A 226 -3.14 -16.92 -6.51
N GLY A 227 -2.65 -15.77 -7.00
CA GLY A 227 -3.02 -14.43 -6.49
C GLY A 227 -2.24 -13.96 -5.26
N THR A 228 -1.48 -14.83 -4.60
CA THR A 228 -0.63 -14.49 -3.47
C THR A 228 0.75 -14.06 -3.97
N LYS A 229 1.18 -12.85 -3.58
CA LYS A 229 2.53 -12.36 -3.81
C LYS A 229 3.47 -12.88 -2.73
N VAL A 230 4.51 -13.58 -3.14
CA VAL A 230 5.59 -14.09 -2.29
C VAL A 230 6.85 -13.31 -2.64
N LEU A 231 7.40 -12.60 -1.67
CA LEU A 231 8.66 -11.88 -1.79
C LEU A 231 9.81 -12.82 -1.41
N TYR A 232 10.59 -13.22 -2.39
CA TYR A 232 11.80 -14.00 -2.21
C TYR A 232 13.00 -13.06 -2.07
N LYS A 233 13.72 -13.16 -0.94
CA LYS A 233 14.94 -12.40 -0.68
C LYS A 233 16.09 -13.35 -0.42
N ARG A 234 17.26 -12.98 -0.92
CA ARG A 234 18.51 -13.69 -0.69
C ARG A 234 19.63 -12.69 -0.45
N SER A 235 20.43 -12.92 0.59
CA SER A 235 21.59 -12.09 0.92
C SER A 235 22.91 -12.77 0.50
N ALA A 236 23.99 -11.98 0.45
CA ALA A 236 25.33 -12.49 0.10
C ALA A 236 25.88 -13.46 1.15
N ASP A 237 25.47 -13.29 2.40
CA ASP A 237 25.71 -14.13 3.57
C ASP A 237 24.83 -15.39 3.62
N LYS A 238 24.15 -15.72 2.51
CA LYS A 238 23.36 -16.95 2.30
C LYS A 238 22.15 -17.07 3.22
N GLN A 239 21.59 -15.95 3.68
CA GLN A 239 20.28 -15.94 4.30
C GLN A 239 19.21 -15.88 3.21
N GLU A 240 18.29 -16.82 3.21
CA GLU A 240 17.13 -16.85 2.30
C GLU A 240 15.84 -16.69 3.07
N THR A 241 14.93 -15.88 2.51
CA THR A 241 13.59 -15.70 3.09
C THR A 241 12.54 -15.68 2.00
N MET A 242 11.40 -16.31 2.29
CA MET A 242 10.15 -16.17 1.53
C MET A 242 9.10 -15.56 2.46
N GLU A 243 8.60 -14.40 2.08
CA GLU A 243 7.62 -13.64 2.87
C GLU A 243 6.35 -13.42 2.04
N ALA A 244 5.19 -13.76 2.58
CA ALA A 244 3.92 -13.53 1.91
C ALA A 244 2.88 -13.05 2.91
N ALA A 245 2.21 -11.95 2.58
CA ALA A 245 1.18 -11.42 3.45
C ALA A 245 -0.11 -12.30 3.43
N GLY A 246 -0.34 -13.05 2.36
CA GLY A 246 -1.50 -13.96 2.20
C GLY A 246 -2.82 -13.23 1.91
N PRO A 247 -3.98 -13.89 2.02
CA PRO A 247 -4.12 -15.34 2.19
C PRO A 247 -3.56 -16.12 0.98
N THR A 248 -3.11 -17.35 1.20
CA THR A 248 -2.77 -18.29 0.12
C THR A 248 -4.03 -18.79 -0.58
N GLY A 249 -4.01 -18.85 -1.92
CA GLY A 249 -5.14 -19.39 -2.69
C GLY A 249 -5.19 -20.92 -2.75
N GLU A 250 -4.07 -21.59 -2.44
CA GLU A 250 -3.89 -23.05 -2.44
C GLU A 250 -2.81 -23.44 -1.43
N ASP A 251 -2.65 -24.75 -1.21
CA ASP A 251 -1.54 -25.27 -0.42
C ASP A 251 -0.21 -25.04 -1.16
N LEU A 252 0.80 -24.59 -0.41
CA LEU A 252 2.15 -24.39 -0.91
C LEU A 252 3.11 -25.34 -0.19
N HIS A 253 4.09 -25.87 -0.91
CA HIS A 253 5.04 -26.84 -0.39
C HIS A 253 6.44 -26.23 -0.40
N VAL A 254 7.09 -26.19 0.77
CA VAL A 254 8.45 -25.71 0.98
C VAL A 254 9.40 -26.88 0.98
#